data_AF-A0A941J902-F1
#
_entry.id   AF-A0A941J902-F1
#
_cell.length_a   1.000
_cell.length_b   1.000
_cell.length_c   1.000
_cell.angle_alpha   90.00
_cell.angle_beta   90.00
_cell.angle_gamma   90.00
#
_symmetry.space_group_name_H-M   'P 1'
#
loop_
_entity.id
_entity.type
_entity.pdbx_description
1 polymer ?
#
loop_
_entity_poly.entity_id
_entity_poly.type
_entity_poly.pdbx_seq_one_letter_code
_entity_poly.pdbx_strand_id
1 'polypeptide(L)'
;MMNVLFMLLYFIIIVLVIEISVTLMKLTGLKSTVARFQVISMLTGTGFTTDESKSIIDHPIRRKISMFLILFGAFSLAVIISSISTLLTDDLRLMELSIIIGILLVLTVLVKVPFLNNRLSNKMKSEMYNHYELWEHPIEEVLFLEDEDVVMEIDIYEDSS
;
A
#
# COMPACT_ATOMS: atom_id res chain seq x y z
N MET A 1 -3.03 -5.84 -32.21
CA MET A 1 -2.59 -7.14 -31.66
C MET A 1 -1.32 -7.08 -30.78
N MET A 2 -0.13 -6.69 -31.29
CA MET A 2 1.13 -6.73 -30.52
C MET A 2 1.19 -5.75 -29.32
N ASN A 3 0.63 -4.54 -29.49
CA ASN A 3 0.59 -3.51 -28.45
C ASN A 3 -0.29 -3.90 -27.24
N VAL A 4 -1.40 -4.60 -27.48
CA VAL A 4 -2.30 -5.10 -26.42
C VAL A 4 -1.64 -6.24 -25.64
N LEU A 5 -0.98 -7.17 -26.33
CA LEU A 5 -0.23 -8.25 -25.69
C LEU A 5 0.91 -7.69 -24.84
N PHE A 6 1.63 -6.70 -25.35
CA PHE A 6 2.67 -5.98 -24.62
C PHE A 6 2.10 -5.32 -23.36
N MET A 7 0.97 -4.62 -23.46
CA MET A 7 0.32 -3.99 -22.31
C MET A 7 -0.11 -5.01 -21.25
N LEU A 8 -0.71 -6.14 -21.66
CA LEU A 8 -1.13 -7.20 -20.74
C LEU A 8 0.08 -7.82 -20.02
N LEU A 9 1.14 -8.13 -20.77
CA LEU A 9 2.40 -8.60 -20.19
C LEU A 9 2.96 -7.59 -19.19
N TYR A 10 2.91 -6.30 -19.52
CA TYR A 10 3.39 -5.23 -18.66
C TYR A 10 2.59 -5.13 -17.35
N PHE A 11 1.26 -5.26 -17.41
CA PHE A 11 0.43 -5.32 -16.21
C PHE A 11 0.79 -6.50 -15.31
N ILE A 12 1.07 -7.69 -15.88
CA ILE A 12 1.52 -8.86 -15.12
C ILE A 12 2.84 -8.54 -14.40
N ILE A 13 3.78 -7.89 -15.08
CA ILE A 13 5.07 -7.48 -14.50
C ILE A 13 4.85 -6.53 -13.32
N ILE A 14 3.98 -5.54 -13.44
CA ILE A 14 3.67 -4.61 -12.33
C ILE A 14 3.13 -5.36 -11.11
N VAL A 15 2.15 -6.25 -11.31
CA VAL A 15 1.57 -7.05 -10.22
C VAL A 15 2.64 -7.90 -9.55
N LEU A 16 3.53 -8.52 -10.33
CA LEU A 16 4.64 -9.32 -9.82
C LEU A 16 5.62 -8.46 -8.99
N VAL A 17 5.98 -7.27 -9.46
CA VAL A 17 6.84 -6.33 -8.73
C VAL A 17 6.20 -5.90 -7.41
N ILE A 18 4.88 -5.67 -7.40
CA ILE A 18 4.12 -5.38 -6.17
C ILE A 18 4.23 -6.55 -5.19
N GLU A 19 3.86 -7.77 -5.59
CA GLU A 19 3.83 -8.92 -4.67
C GLU A 19 5.22 -9.28 -4.11
N ILE A 20 6.27 -9.17 -4.94
CA ILE A 20 7.66 -9.35 -4.49
C ILE A 20 8.01 -8.28 -3.44
N SER A 21 7.75 -7.01 -3.74
CA SER A 21 8.11 -5.92 -2.84
C SER A 21 7.34 -5.97 -1.52
N VAL A 22 6.06 -6.36 -1.57
CA VAL A 22 5.22 -6.58 -0.39
C VAL A 22 5.81 -7.70 0.47
N THR A 23 6.26 -8.78 -0.15
CA THR A 23 6.90 -9.89 0.56
C THR A 23 8.22 -9.44 1.20
N LEU A 24 9.07 -8.71 0.49
CA LEU A 24 10.32 -8.18 1.05
C LEU A 24 10.06 -7.24 2.24
N MET A 25 9.09 -6.35 2.14
CA MET A 25 8.73 -5.43 3.24
C MET A 25 8.22 -6.20 4.47
N LYS A 26 7.43 -7.26 4.28
CA LYS A 26 7.02 -8.15 5.39
C LYS A 26 8.21 -8.87 6.03
N LEU A 27 9.18 -9.34 5.23
CA LEU A 27 10.40 -9.98 5.74
C LEU A 27 11.27 -9.03 6.57
N THR A 28 11.19 -7.71 6.32
CA THR A 28 11.84 -6.70 7.16
C THR A 28 11.08 -6.37 8.46
N GLY A 29 9.96 -7.05 8.74
CA GLY A 29 9.19 -6.90 9.98
C GLY A 29 7.95 -6.01 9.88
N LEU A 30 7.56 -5.55 8.68
CA LEU A 30 6.37 -4.71 8.51
C LEU A 30 5.08 -5.55 8.58
N LYS A 31 4.07 -5.04 9.30
CA LYS A 31 2.73 -5.67 9.36
C LYS A 31 2.17 -5.85 7.94
N SER A 32 1.52 -6.99 7.67
CA SER A 32 1.09 -7.37 6.31
C SER A 32 0.17 -6.35 5.63
N THR A 33 -0.68 -5.67 6.40
CA THR A 33 -1.60 -4.63 5.90
C THR A 33 -0.84 -3.36 5.50
N VAL A 34 0.07 -2.92 6.37
CA VAL A 34 0.93 -1.76 6.15
C VAL A 34 1.85 -2.01 4.95
N ALA A 35 2.47 -3.19 4.84
CA ALA A 35 3.40 -3.51 3.74
C ALA A 35 2.76 -3.34 2.35
N ARG A 36 1.51 -3.76 2.19
CA ARG A 36 0.81 -3.67 0.91
C ARG A 36 0.43 -2.24 0.56
N PHE A 37 -0.11 -1.50 1.54
CA PHE A 37 -0.42 -0.09 1.36
C PHE A 37 0.83 0.71 0.99
N GLN A 38 1.92 0.47 1.73
CA GLN A 38 3.20 1.14 1.55
C GLN A 38 3.83 0.89 0.17
N VAL A 39 3.83 -0.35 -0.32
CA VAL A 39 4.33 -0.67 -1.66
C VAL A 39 3.50 0.00 -2.76
N ILE A 40 2.18 0.02 -2.61
CA ILE A 40 1.29 0.70 -3.58
C ILE A 40 1.58 2.20 -3.57
N SER A 41 1.64 2.83 -2.40
CA SER A 41 1.92 4.26 -2.27
C SER A 41 3.28 4.66 -2.83
N MET A 42 4.31 3.81 -2.67
CA MET A 42 5.62 4.00 -3.30
C MET A 42 5.54 3.93 -4.81
N LEU A 43 4.83 2.92 -5.33
CA LEU A 43 4.67 2.72 -6.77
C LEU A 43 3.88 3.86 -7.42
N THR A 44 2.89 4.43 -6.73
CA THR A 44 2.06 5.53 -7.25
C THR A 44 2.63 6.92 -6.96
N GLY A 45 3.66 7.02 -6.12
CA GLY A 45 4.26 8.30 -5.75
C GLY A 45 3.37 9.17 -4.86
N THR A 46 2.33 8.61 -4.23
CA THR A 46 1.34 9.35 -3.42
C THR A 46 1.80 9.63 -1.99
N GLY A 47 3.04 9.24 -1.64
CA GLY A 47 3.63 9.51 -0.33
C GLY A 47 3.08 8.62 0.80
N PHE A 48 3.49 8.93 2.02
CA PHE A 48 3.27 8.13 3.23
C PHE A 48 2.58 8.97 4.31
N THR A 49 1.96 8.32 5.30
CA THR A 49 1.68 8.96 6.59
C THR A 49 2.99 9.16 7.35
N THR A 50 3.17 10.30 8.03
CA THR A 50 4.41 10.74 8.70
C THR A 50 4.98 9.70 9.66
N ASP A 51 4.09 8.96 10.30
CA ASP A 51 4.37 7.96 11.30
C ASP A 51 4.84 6.61 10.74
N GLU A 52 4.19 6.15 9.67
CA GLU A 52 4.63 4.93 8.97
C GLU A 52 5.94 5.15 8.19
N SER A 53 6.22 6.41 7.83
CA SER A 53 7.45 6.83 7.14
C SER A 53 8.70 6.58 7.98
N LYS A 54 8.65 6.85 9.30
CA LYS A 54 9.80 6.65 10.22
C LYS A 54 10.25 5.20 10.21
N SER A 55 9.30 4.26 10.32
CA SER A 55 9.58 2.83 10.28
C SER A 55 10.30 2.42 8.99
N ILE A 56 9.98 3.02 7.85
CA ILE A 56 10.57 2.68 6.55
C ILE A 56 11.96 3.29 6.35
N ILE A 57 12.16 4.53 6.80
CA ILE A 57 13.41 5.27 6.62
C ILE A 57 14.53 4.69 7.50
N ASP A 58 14.21 4.20 8.69
CA ASP A 58 15.19 3.69 9.65
C ASP A 58 15.88 2.39 9.23
N HIS A 59 15.32 1.65 8.27
CA HIS A 59 15.89 0.39 7.81
C HIS A 59 16.52 0.50 6.42
N PRO A 60 17.85 0.27 6.27
CA PRO A 60 18.56 0.52 5.02
C PRO A 60 18.04 -0.32 3.83
N ILE A 61 17.53 -1.53 4.10
CA ILE A 61 16.92 -2.37 3.05
C ILE A 61 15.57 -1.82 2.60
N ARG A 62 14.72 -1.35 3.53
CA ARG A 62 13.40 -0.79 3.22
C ARG A 62 13.57 0.46 2.37
N ARG A 63 14.50 1.34 2.74
CA ARG A 63 14.87 2.53 1.96
C ARG A 63 15.27 2.21 0.50
N LYS A 64 16.05 1.15 0.28
CA LYS A 64 16.44 0.73 -1.09
C LYS A 64 15.25 0.22 -1.89
N ILE A 65 14.38 -0.58 -1.28
CA ILE A 65 13.15 -1.08 -1.93
C ILE A 65 12.23 0.09 -2.28
N SER A 66 12.04 1.03 -1.36
CA SER A 66 11.20 2.21 -1.59
C SER A 66 11.73 3.08 -2.73
N MET A 67 13.04 3.36 -2.76
CA MET A 67 13.66 4.14 -3.82
C MET A 67 13.49 3.46 -5.19
N PHE A 68 13.67 2.13 -5.25
CA PHE A 68 13.43 1.37 -6.47
C PHE A 68 11.96 1.46 -6.90
N LEU A 69 11.00 1.24 -6.00
CA LEU A 69 9.57 1.29 -6.31
C LEU A 69 9.11 2.65 -6.81
N ILE A 70 9.59 3.74 -6.21
CA ILE A 70 9.25 5.11 -6.62
C ILE A 70 9.74 5.37 -8.05
N LEU A 71 11.00 5.04 -8.33
CA LEU A 71 11.59 5.22 -9.65
C LEU A 71 10.91 4.32 -10.69
N PHE A 72 10.70 3.05 -10.35
CA PHE A 72 10.01 2.08 -11.19
C PHE A 72 8.57 2.51 -11.49
N GLY A 73 7.86 3.05 -10.50
CA GLY A 73 6.51 3.58 -10.65
C GLY A 73 6.43 4.73 -11.66
N ALA A 74 7.34 5.71 -11.55
CA ALA A 74 7.41 6.83 -12.47
C ALA A 74 7.68 6.38 -13.92
N PHE A 75 8.64 5.48 -14.13
CA PHE A 75 8.90 4.91 -15.46
C PHE A 75 7.72 4.08 -15.97
N SER A 76 7.07 3.31 -15.09
CA SER A 76 5.94 2.48 -15.46
C SER A 76 4.75 3.30 -15.93
N LEU A 77 4.47 4.41 -15.26
CA LEU A 77 3.44 5.34 -15.67
C LEU A 77 3.72 5.91 -17.06
N ALA A 78 4.97 6.31 -17.35
CA ALA A 78 5.36 6.80 -18.67
C ALA A 78 5.18 5.74 -19.77
N VAL A 79 5.58 4.49 -19.52
CA VAL A 79 5.40 3.36 -20.45
C VAL A 79 3.92 3.09 -20.71
N ILE A 80 3.09 3.12 -19.67
CA ILE A 80 1.64 2.93 -19.79
C ILE A 80 1.02 4.04 -20.63
N ILE A 81 1.32 5.31 -20.35
CA ILE A 81 0.78 6.46 -21.09
C ILE A 81 1.18 6.38 -22.57
N SER A 82 2.46 6.09 -22.85
CA SER A 82 2.94 5.92 -24.22
C SER A 82 2.21 4.77 -24.93
N SER A 83 2.07 3.61 -24.26
CA SER A 83 1.38 2.46 -24.83
C SER A 83 -0.09 2.74 -25.13
N ILE A 84 -0.79 3.45 -24.22
CA ILE A 84 -2.18 3.87 -24.41
C ILE A 84 -2.29 4.84 -25.59
N SER A 85 -1.38 5.82 -25.69
CA SER A 85 -1.36 6.78 -26.81
C SER A 85 -1.18 6.10 -28.17
N THR A 86 -0.32 5.08 -28.24
CA THR A 86 -0.14 4.29 -29.47
C THR A 86 -1.38 3.46 -29.80
N LEU A 87 -2.01 2.83 -28.79
CA LEU A 87 -3.26 2.09 -28.98
C LEU A 87 -4.43 2.95 -29.46
N LEU A 88 -4.49 4.22 -29.04
CA LEU A 88 -5.53 5.18 -29.46
C LEU A 88 -5.31 5.70 -30.88
N THR A 89 -4.07 5.65 -31.38
CA THR A 89 -3.72 6.13 -32.73
C THR A 89 -3.90 5.05 -33.79
N ASP A 90 -3.72 3.78 -33.41
CA ASP A 90 -4.03 2.63 -34.27
C ASP A 90 -5.56 2.48 -34.43
N ASP A 91 -6.05 2.47 -35.68
CA ASP A 91 -7.47 2.35 -36.03
C ASP A 91 -8.16 1.21 -35.25
N LEU A 92 -9.02 1.59 -34.29
CA LEU A 92 -9.70 0.69 -33.37
C LEU A 92 -10.72 -0.18 -34.12
N ARG A 93 -10.30 -1.39 -34.51
CA ARG A 93 -11.22 -2.44 -34.97
C ARG A 93 -12.08 -2.91 -33.79
N LEU A 94 -13.31 -2.39 -33.73
CA LEU A 94 -14.37 -2.68 -32.75
C LEU A 94 -14.60 -4.18 -32.43
N MET A 95 -14.17 -5.07 -33.32
CA MET A 95 -14.25 -6.53 -33.16
C MET A 95 -13.24 -7.09 -32.14
N GLU A 96 -12.13 -6.40 -31.86
CA GLU A 96 -11.11 -6.83 -30.87
C GLU A 96 -11.48 -6.43 -29.43
N LEU A 97 -12.27 -5.36 -29.26
CA LEU A 97 -12.77 -4.88 -27.95
C LEU A 97 -13.66 -5.93 -27.25
N SER A 98 -14.42 -6.71 -28.02
CA SER A 98 -15.35 -7.73 -27.50
C SER A 98 -14.62 -8.94 -26.90
N ILE A 99 -13.48 -9.33 -27.47
CA ILE A 99 -12.66 -10.44 -26.97
C ILE A 99 -11.98 -10.05 -25.66
N ILE A 100 -11.54 -8.79 -25.54
CA ILE A 100 -10.92 -8.24 -24.33
C ILE A 100 -11.94 -8.15 -23.18
N ILE A 101 -13.17 -7.69 -23.45
CA ILE A 101 -14.26 -7.70 -22.45
C ILE A 101 -14.57 -9.14 -22.02
N GLY A 102 -14.58 -10.10 -22.95
CA GLY A 102 -14.76 -11.52 -22.64
C GLY A 102 -13.66 -12.10 -21.74
N ILE A 103 -12.39 -11.83 -22.06
CA ILE A 103 -11.24 -12.28 -21.27
C ILE A 103 -11.21 -11.61 -19.89
N LEU A 104 -11.57 -10.32 -19.82
CA LEU A 104 -11.66 -9.58 -18.56
C LEU A 104 -12.79 -10.12 -17.67
N LEU A 105 -13.94 -10.49 -18.25
CA LEU A 105 -15.04 -11.15 -17.53
C LEU A 105 -14.61 -12.52 -16.99
N VAL A 106 -13.94 -13.32 -17.83
CA VAL A 106 -13.46 -14.66 -17.45
C VAL A 106 -12.41 -14.57 -16.35
N LEU A 107 -11.45 -13.65 -16.45
CA LEU A 107 -10.44 -13.41 -15.41
C LEU A 107 -11.08 -12.91 -14.10
N THR A 108 -12.05 -12.00 -14.18
CA THR A 108 -12.78 -11.50 -13.00
C THR A 108 -13.55 -12.61 -12.31
N VAL A 109 -14.19 -13.49 -13.08
CA VAL A 109 -14.89 -14.67 -12.57
C VAL A 109 -13.89 -15.67 -11.97
N LEU A 110 -12.72 -15.87 -12.60
CA LEU A 110 -11.65 -16.76 -12.11
C LEU A 110 -11.10 -16.29 -10.75
N VAL A 111 -10.90 -14.99 -10.58
CA VAL A 111 -10.45 -14.37 -9.32
C VAL A 111 -11.56 -14.41 -8.25
N LYS A 112 -12.84 -14.39 -8.65
CA LYS A 112 -14.01 -14.50 -7.75
C LYS A 112 -14.45 -15.93 -7.44
N VAL A 113 -13.81 -16.98 -7.99
CA VAL A 113 -14.13 -18.37 -7.63
C VAL A 113 -13.95 -18.53 -6.11
N PRO A 114 -14.95 -19.05 -5.36
CA PRO A 114 -15.04 -19.02 -3.89
C PRO A 114 -13.91 -19.76 -3.14
N PHE A 115 -12.93 -20.30 -3.85
CA PHE A 115 -11.75 -20.95 -3.28
C PHE A 115 -10.79 -19.97 -2.59
N LEU A 116 -10.75 -18.69 -2.98
CA LEU A 116 -9.89 -17.69 -2.32
C LEU A 116 -10.61 -16.86 -1.25
N ASN A 117 -11.94 -16.81 -1.27
CA ASN A 117 -12.69 -15.89 -0.41
C ASN A 117 -13.05 -16.46 0.97
N ASN A 118 -13.02 -17.79 1.17
CA ASN A 118 -13.31 -18.41 2.47
C ASN A 118 -12.15 -18.39 3.49
N ARG A 119 -11.00 -17.79 3.15
CA ARG A 119 -9.92 -17.51 4.12
C ARG A 119 -9.66 -16.02 4.38
N LEU A 120 -10.13 -15.12 3.51
CA LEU A 120 -9.97 -13.68 3.73
C LEU A 120 -11.08 -13.10 4.61
N SER A 121 -12.32 -13.59 4.51
CA SER A 121 -13.45 -12.96 5.23
C SER A 121 -13.53 -13.32 6.73
N ASN A 122 -13.05 -14.50 7.15
CA ASN A 122 -13.06 -14.88 8.59
C ASN A 122 -11.86 -14.32 9.39
N LYS A 123 -10.82 -13.78 8.74
CA LYS A 123 -9.74 -13.05 9.42
C LYS A 123 -9.97 -11.54 9.51
N MET A 124 -10.93 -11.01 8.75
CA MET A 124 -11.25 -9.58 8.71
C MET A 124 -12.12 -9.09 9.88
N LYS A 125 -12.52 -9.95 10.82
CA LYS A 125 -13.41 -9.54 11.93
C LYS A 125 -12.87 -9.77 13.34
N SER A 126 -11.63 -10.24 13.51
CA SER A 126 -11.14 -10.63 14.85
C SER A 126 -9.93 -9.86 15.38
N GLU A 127 -9.26 -9.01 14.61
CA GLU A 127 -8.07 -8.27 15.11
C GLU A 127 -8.18 -6.75 15.06
N MET A 128 -9.37 -6.22 14.74
CA MET A 128 -9.66 -4.79 14.88
C MET A 128 -9.76 -4.31 16.35
N TYR A 129 -9.58 -5.19 17.35
CA TYR A 129 -9.81 -4.83 18.75
C TYR A 129 -8.69 -5.18 19.74
N ASN A 130 -7.57 -5.77 19.32
CA ASN A 130 -6.57 -6.27 20.28
C ASN A 130 -5.16 -5.72 20.14
N HIS A 131 -4.95 -4.68 19.33
CA HIS A 131 -3.70 -3.92 19.39
C HIS A 131 -3.88 -2.50 18.87
N TYR A 132 -4.85 -1.78 19.45
CA TYR A 132 -4.64 -0.36 19.65
C TYR A 132 -3.64 -0.24 20.80
N GLU A 133 -2.35 -0.41 20.49
CA GLU A 133 -1.39 0.46 21.14
C GLU A 133 -1.83 1.85 20.71
N LEU A 134 -2.51 2.52 21.65
CA LEU A 134 -2.64 3.96 21.66
C LEU A 134 -1.29 4.49 21.22
N TRP A 135 -1.26 5.06 20.03
CA TRP A 135 -0.17 5.89 19.59
C TRP A 135 0.15 6.81 20.75
N GLU A 136 1.35 6.64 21.32
CA GLU A 136 1.97 7.53 22.28
C GLU A 136 2.17 8.89 21.59
N HIS A 137 1.09 9.63 21.33
CA HIS A 137 1.17 11.07 21.48
C HIS A 137 1.27 11.26 22.99
N PRO A 138 2.46 11.64 23.51
CA PRO A 138 2.67 11.70 24.94
C PRO A 138 1.63 12.64 25.51
N ILE A 139 1.25 12.39 26.76
CA ILE A 139 0.37 13.23 27.59
C ILE A 139 0.62 14.75 27.38
N GLU A 140 1.85 15.12 27.03
CA GLU A 140 2.32 16.44 26.57
C GLU A 140 1.44 17.12 25.50
N GLU A 141 0.98 16.43 24.46
CA GLU A 141 0.12 17.05 23.41
C GLU A 141 -1.31 17.30 23.90
N VAL A 142 -1.82 16.45 24.80
CA VAL A 142 -3.14 16.60 25.40
C VAL A 142 -3.13 17.68 26.49
N LEU A 143 -2.00 17.81 27.20
CA LEU A 143 -1.79 18.78 28.27
C LEU A 143 -1.14 20.09 27.80
N PHE A 144 -0.76 20.21 26.52
CA PHE A 144 -0.05 21.36 25.95
C PHE A 144 1.24 21.72 26.72
N LEU A 145 2.04 20.72 27.08
CA LEU A 145 3.30 20.95 27.81
C LEU A 145 4.40 21.44 26.84
N GLU A 146 5.07 22.54 27.17
CA GLU A 146 6.27 23.02 26.49
C GLU A 146 7.55 22.43 27.14
N ASP A 147 8.72 22.54 26.49
CA ASP A 147 10.00 21.94 26.95
C ASP A 147 10.41 22.32 28.40
N GLU A 148 9.83 23.39 28.95
CA GLU A 148 10.11 23.89 30.31
C GLU A 148 9.07 23.45 31.36
N ASP A 149 8.01 22.76 30.96
CA ASP A 149 6.93 22.36 31.86
C ASP A 149 7.24 21.04 32.59
N VAL A 150 6.91 21.00 33.89
CA VAL A 150 7.18 19.84 34.76
C VAL A 150 5.87 19.36 35.39
N VAL A 151 5.61 18.05 35.28
CA VAL A 151 4.47 17.40 35.92
C VAL A 151 4.88 16.88 37.30
N MET A 152 4.12 17.24 38.33
CA MET A 152 4.29 16.76 39.70
C MET A 152 2.98 16.15 40.20
N GLU A 153 3.07 14.93 40.72
CA GLU A 153 1.95 14.28 41.40
C GLU A 153 1.85 14.83 42.84
N ILE A 154 0.68 15.35 43.22
CA ILE A 154 0.39 15.83 44.56
C ILE A 154 -0.73 14.97 45.13
N ASP A 155 -0.41 14.20 46.16
CA ASP A 155 -1.38 13.45 46.95
C ASP A 155 -2.12 14.40 47.89
N ILE A 156 -3.43 14.57 47.70
CA ILE A 156 -4.27 15.36 48.60
C ILE A 156 -4.92 14.42 49.62
N TYR A 157 -4.51 14.55 50.88
CA TYR A 157 -5.12 13.83 52.01
C TYR A 157 -6.28 14.62 52.61
N GLU A 158 -7.28 13.94 53.18
CA GLU A 158 -8.52 14.55 53.72
C GLU A 158 -8.29 15.62 54.81
N ASP A 159 -7.11 15.67 55.43
CA ASP A 159 -6.71 16.68 56.43
C ASP A 159 -5.97 17.89 55.83
N SER A 160 -5.85 17.97 54.50
CA SER A 160 -5.14 19.07 53.82
C SER A 160 -6.05 20.30 53.73
N SER A 161 -5.61 21.43 54.30
CA SER A 161 -6.30 22.74 54.23
C SER A 161 -5.82 23.60 53.09
#